data_AF-A0A9Q1L5Y2-F1
#
_entry.id   AF-A0A9Q1L5Y2-F1
#
_cell.length_a   1.000
_cell.length_b   1.000
_cell.length_c   1.000
_cell.angle_alpha   90.00
_cell.angle_beta   90.00
_cell.angle_gamma   90.00
#
_symmetry.space_group_name_H-M   'P 1'
#
loop_
_entity.id
_entity.type
_entity.pdbx_description
1 polymer ?
#
loop_
_entity_poly.entity_id
_entity_poly.type
_entity_poly.pdbx_seq_one_letter_code
_entity_poly.pdbx_strand_id
1 'polypeptide(L)'
;MSTEIHSSLISASQDENNLFVDVLHEAPLSGHRKPTSLIGSIFYCFLLASFAILAVGATWIFHPIKRLVFPLLCSCNIALLVVTGIFQQYLVYQVKKIRLQGYYIFSQKLKHIIRLPFATIAYGTAAMLLVMVWDPNISILSMPTLLRIVMLVEVVCVSSFMIVYIGCVHQYNSLDSQPDVLKSLYSPLQPSSSLEGLRYQDGGRLSDQQMALLQYQQENIHFLSEEILRLQETLSKYERSNDGSVPQVDLAHLLATRDQELRTLKAEMNQLQSELRLARSIIEEKDAEIQRIRNTNNQYVKENERLRAILGEWSNRAAKLERALELERMSNLELQKKLTRLKTQTRE
;
A
#
# COMPACT_ATOMS: atom_id res chain seq x y z
N MET A 1 21.92 -1.46 -42.89
CA MET A 1 22.47 -0.69 -41.76
C MET A 1 21.40 -0.13 -40.82
N SER A 2 20.28 0.44 -41.28
CA SER A 2 19.25 0.95 -40.35
C SER A 2 18.38 -0.14 -39.68
N THR A 3 18.29 -1.34 -40.27
CA THR A 3 17.51 -2.46 -39.74
C THR A 3 18.23 -3.23 -38.62
N GLU A 4 19.56 -3.34 -38.70
CA GLU A 4 20.38 -4.01 -37.67
C GLU A 4 20.46 -3.22 -36.36
N ILE A 5 20.41 -1.89 -36.45
CA ILE A 5 20.41 -0.99 -35.28
C ILE A 5 19.09 -1.09 -34.49
N HIS A 6 17.96 -1.34 -35.17
CA HIS A 6 16.70 -1.56 -34.48
C HIS A 6 16.63 -2.93 -33.81
N SER A 7 17.17 -3.99 -34.44
CA SER A 7 17.24 -5.30 -33.79
C SER A 7 18.19 -5.31 -32.59
N SER A 8 19.31 -4.57 -32.63
CA SER A 8 20.23 -4.49 -31.49
C SER A 8 19.68 -3.65 -30.34
N LEU A 9 18.93 -2.58 -30.61
CA LEU A 9 18.23 -1.81 -29.57
C LEU A 9 17.12 -2.61 -28.89
N ILE A 10 16.36 -3.40 -29.66
CA ILE A 10 15.29 -4.25 -29.11
C ILE A 10 15.90 -5.36 -28.25
N SER A 11 16.99 -6.00 -28.72
CA SER A 11 17.75 -7.01 -27.97
C SER A 11 18.34 -6.47 -26.67
N ALA A 12 18.97 -5.28 -26.69
CA ALA A 12 19.56 -4.65 -25.50
C ALA A 12 18.48 -4.30 -24.47
N SER A 13 17.31 -3.82 -24.90
CA SER A 13 16.18 -3.55 -23.99
C SER A 13 15.61 -4.82 -23.34
N GLN A 14 15.72 -5.97 -24.01
CA GLN A 14 15.21 -7.25 -23.51
C GLN A 14 16.18 -7.84 -22.48
N ASP A 15 17.49 -7.74 -22.72
CA ASP A 15 18.52 -8.16 -21.76
C ASP A 15 18.57 -7.27 -20.52
N GLU A 16 18.40 -5.95 -20.65
CA GLU A 16 18.28 -5.06 -19.48
C GLU A 16 17.04 -5.39 -18.64
N ASN A 17 15.88 -5.64 -19.28
CA ASN A 17 14.68 -6.07 -18.57
C ASN A 17 14.87 -7.42 -17.86
N ASN A 18 15.59 -8.37 -18.48
CA ASN A 18 15.88 -9.67 -17.87
C ASN A 18 16.89 -9.56 -16.70
N LEU A 19 17.90 -8.68 -16.82
CA LEU A 19 18.87 -8.41 -15.76
C LEU A 19 18.20 -7.78 -14.53
N PHE A 20 17.25 -6.85 -14.74
CA PHE A 20 16.45 -6.27 -13.66
C PHE A 20 15.50 -7.31 -13.02
N VAL A 21 15.01 -8.30 -13.77
CA VAL A 21 14.19 -9.41 -13.24
C VAL A 21 15.02 -10.39 -12.42
N ASP A 22 16.27 -10.67 -12.81
CA ASP A 22 17.18 -11.52 -12.04
C ASP A 22 17.63 -10.84 -10.74
N VAL A 23 17.95 -9.54 -10.76
CA VAL A 23 18.21 -8.74 -9.54
C VAL A 23 16.96 -8.66 -8.63
N LEU A 24 15.75 -8.80 -9.19
CA LEU A 24 14.47 -8.85 -8.48
C LEU A 24 14.27 -10.16 -7.70
N HIS A 25 14.85 -11.27 -8.16
CA HIS A 25 14.90 -12.53 -7.41
C HIS A 25 16.03 -12.53 -6.36
N GLU A 26 17.12 -11.82 -6.64
CA GLU A 26 18.34 -11.75 -5.81
C GLU A 26 18.30 -10.67 -4.71
N ALA A 27 17.15 -10.02 -4.45
CA ALA A 27 17.03 -9.15 -3.30
C ALA A 27 17.13 -9.99 -2.01
N PRO A 28 18.03 -9.70 -1.04
CA PRO A 28 18.32 -10.55 0.12
C PRO A 28 17.14 -10.72 1.10
N LEU A 29 15.98 -10.14 0.80
CA LEU A 29 14.73 -10.25 1.56
C LEU A 29 13.83 -11.40 1.09
N SER A 30 14.05 -11.95 -0.13
CA SER A 30 13.23 -13.03 -0.69
C SER A 30 13.55 -14.41 -0.09
N GLY A 31 14.81 -14.62 0.34
CA GLY A 31 15.37 -15.96 0.60
C GLY A 31 15.09 -16.59 1.97
N HIS A 32 14.42 -15.94 2.94
CA HIS A 32 14.22 -16.54 4.27
C HIS A 32 12.88 -16.19 4.94
N ARG A 33 11.78 -16.40 4.22
CA ARG A 33 10.42 -16.28 4.80
C ARG A 33 10.11 -17.51 5.66
N LYS A 34 10.20 -17.37 7.00
CA LYS A 34 9.59 -18.34 7.92
C LYS A 34 8.07 -18.09 7.96
N PRO A 35 7.22 -19.06 7.60
CA PRO A 35 5.78 -18.90 7.67
C PRO A 35 5.37 -18.55 9.10
N THR A 36 4.41 -17.63 9.25
CA THR A 36 3.88 -17.29 10.57
C THR A 36 3.08 -18.48 11.10
N SER A 37 3.38 -18.90 12.32
CA SER A 37 2.77 -20.09 12.90
C SER A 37 1.30 -19.85 13.25
N LEU A 38 0.40 -20.50 12.50
CA LEU A 38 -1.05 -20.53 12.76
C LEU A 38 -1.42 -21.28 14.06
N ILE A 39 -0.46 -22.00 14.63
CA ILE A 39 -0.62 -22.88 15.80
C ILE A 39 -1.27 -22.15 16.98
N GLY A 40 -0.80 -20.93 17.31
CA GLY A 40 -1.37 -20.16 18.43
C GLY A 40 -2.82 -19.76 18.21
N SER A 41 -3.21 -19.42 16.98
CA SER A 41 -4.59 -19.08 16.63
C SER A 41 -5.52 -20.29 16.68
N ILE A 42 -5.03 -21.45 16.25
CA ILE A 42 -5.77 -22.72 16.28
C ILE A 42 -6.02 -23.14 17.73
N PHE A 43 -5.01 -23.05 18.60
CA PHE A 43 -5.17 -23.33 20.03
C PHE A 43 -6.21 -22.42 20.70
N TYR A 44 -6.22 -21.12 20.36
CA TYR A 44 -7.22 -20.19 20.89
C TYR A 44 -8.64 -20.56 20.44
N CYS A 45 -8.84 -20.99 19.18
CA CYS A 45 -10.13 -21.50 18.71
C CYS A 45 -10.60 -22.76 19.47
N PHE A 46 -9.69 -23.70 19.77
CA PHE A 46 -10.04 -24.88 20.58
C PHE A 46 -10.43 -24.50 22.01
N LEU A 47 -9.78 -23.51 22.60
CA LEU A 47 -10.10 -23.00 23.93
C LEU A 47 -11.49 -22.35 23.94
N LEU A 48 -11.79 -21.54 22.93
CA LEU A 48 -13.10 -20.90 22.76
C LEU A 48 -14.23 -21.92 22.54
N ALA A 49 -13.99 -22.96 21.72
CA ALA A 49 -14.94 -24.05 21.50
C ALA A 49 -15.20 -24.86 22.78
N SER A 50 -14.14 -25.14 23.55
CA SER A 50 -14.25 -25.83 24.85
C SER A 50 -15.11 -25.03 25.83
N PHE A 51 -14.96 -23.70 25.84
CA PHE A 51 -15.80 -22.83 26.65
C PHE A 51 -17.26 -22.78 26.19
N ALA A 52 -17.52 -22.78 24.87
CA ALA A 52 -18.88 -22.85 24.32
C ALA A 52 -19.60 -24.12 24.79
N ILE A 53 -18.91 -25.27 24.71
CA ILE A 53 -19.41 -26.57 25.17
C ILE A 53 -19.70 -26.52 26.68
N LEU A 54 -18.82 -25.88 27.46
CA LEU A 54 -19.03 -25.72 28.91
C LEU A 54 -20.23 -24.80 29.22
N ALA A 55 -20.44 -23.72 28.48
CA ALA A 55 -21.57 -22.82 28.65
C ALA A 55 -22.93 -23.49 28.33
N VAL A 56 -22.99 -24.34 27.29
CA VAL A 56 -24.18 -25.12 26.91
C VAL A 56 -24.38 -26.30 27.89
N GLY A 57 -23.31 -27.06 28.13
CA GLY A 57 -23.29 -28.26 28.96
C GLY A 57 -23.47 -28.01 30.46
N ALA A 58 -23.27 -26.77 30.93
CA ALA A 58 -23.43 -26.41 32.34
C ALA A 58 -24.84 -26.71 32.91
N THR A 59 -25.86 -26.80 32.05
CA THR A 59 -27.23 -27.17 32.44
C THR A 59 -27.40 -28.65 32.77
N TRP A 60 -26.67 -29.51 32.04
CA TRP A 60 -26.73 -30.97 32.15
C TRP A 60 -25.71 -31.49 33.15
N ILE A 61 -24.49 -30.96 33.13
CA ILE A 61 -23.35 -31.45 33.92
C ILE A 61 -23.45 -31.01 35.39
N PHE A 62 -23.97 -29.80 35.67
CA PHE A 62 -24.09 -29.27 37.04
C PHE A 62 -25.52 -29.31 37.59
N HIS A 63 -26.36 -30.21 37.08
CA HIS A 63 -27.70 -30.48 37.62
C HIS A 63 -27.73 -30.65 39.16
N PRO A 64 -26.74 -31.30 39.82
CA PRO A 64 -26.75 -31.45 41.27
C PRO A 64 -26.38 -30.19 42.06
N ILE A 65 -25.79 -29.14 41.45
CA ILE A 65 -25.24 -27.99 42.18
C ILE A 65 -25.58 -26.66 41.47
N LYS A 66 -26.88 -26.38 41.31
CA LYS A 66 -27.40 -25.16 40.64
C LYS A 66 -26.85 -23.84 41.19
N ARG A 67 -26.44 -23.80 42.46
CA ARG A 67 -25.91 -22.61 43.15
C ARG A 67 -24.48 -22.23 42.73
N LEU A 68 -23.66 -23.20 42.32
CA LEU A 68 -22.25 -22.97 41.96
C LEU A 68 -22.05 -22.72 40.45
N VAL A 69 -23.06 -22.96 39.62
CA VAL A 69 -22.98 -22.77 38.16
C VAL A 69 -22.66 -21.32 37.79
N PHE A 70 -23.31 -20.37 38.45
CA PHE A 70 -23.12 -18.94 38.18
C PHE A 70 -21.71 -18.43 38.55
N PRO A 71 -21.20 -18.63 39.78
CA PRO A 71 -19.85 -18.18 40.12
C PRO A 71 -18.77 -18.91 39.31
N LEU A 72 -19.00 -20.17 38.89
CA LEU A 72 -18.09 -20.91 38.01
C LEU A 72 -18.06 -20.33 36.58
N LEU A 73 -19.23 -19.99 36.01
CA LEU A 73 -19.29 -19.36 34.69
C LEU A 73 -18.67 -17.95 34.71
N CYS A 74 -18.87 -17.20 35.80
CA CYS A 74 -18.27 -15.88 35.98
C CYS A 74 -16.74 -15.95 36.12
N SER A 75 -16.22 -16.88 36.92
CA SER A 75 -14.77 -17.06 37.07
C SER A 75 -14.13 -17.53 35.76
N CYS A 76 -14.80 -18.43 35.03
CA CYS A 76 -14.35 -18.88 33.72
C CYS A 76 -14.34 -17.75 32.68
N ASN A 77 -15.31 -16.83 32.74
CA ASN A 77 -15.33 -15.65 31.87
C ASN A 77 -14.17 -14.69 32.13
N ILE A 78 -13.87 -14.45 33.40
CA ILE A 78 -12.71 -13.62 33.79
C ILE A 78 -11.41 -14.30 33.33
N ALA A 79 -11.30 -15.62 33.48
CA ALA A 79 -10.16 -16.38 32.97
C ALA A 79 -10.03 -16.25 31.44
N LEU A 80 -11.14 -16.31 30.69
CA LEU A 80 -11.12 -16.07 29.24
C LEU A 80 -10.69 -14.65 28.87
N LEU A 81 -11.11 -13.64 29.64
CA LEU A 81 -10.69 -12.26 29.41
C LEU A 81 -9.18 -12.12 29.58
N VAL A 82 -8.60 -12.72 30.63
CA VAL A 82 -7.14 -12.72 30.88
C VAL A 82 -6.41 -13.45 29.76
N VAL A 83 -6.86 -14.65 29.39
CA VAL A 83 -6.25 -15.44 28.29
C VAL A 83 -6.34 -14.71 26.97
N THR A 84 -7.46 -14.03 26.69
CA THR A 84 -7.63 -13.24 25.46
C THR A 84 -6.75 -11.99 25.46
N GLY A 85 -6.50 -11.37 26.61
CA GLY A 85 -5.53 -10.27 26.74
C GLY A 85 -4.11 -10.71 26.41
N ILE A 86 -3.66 -11.86 26.95
CA ILE A 86 -2.35 -12.44 26.64
C ILE A 86 -2.25 -12.78 25.15
N PHE A 87 -3.31 -13.39 24.60
CA PHE A 87 -3.39 -13.74 23.19
C PHE A 87 -3.36 -12.51 22.28
N GLN A 88 -4.01 -11.40 22.67
CA GLN A 88 -3.95 -10.15 21.93
C GLN A 88 -2.51 -9.61 21.87
N GLN A 89 -1.76 -9.66 22.97
CA GLN A 89 -0.36 -9.21 23.00
C GLN A 89 0.53 -10.08 22.09
N TYR A 90 0.27 -11.39 22.05
CA TYR A 90 0.89 -12.30 21.11
C TYR A 90 0.58 -11.95 19.65
N LEU A 91 -0.69 -11.67 19.30
CA LEU A 91 -1.09 -11.29 17.95
C LEU A 91 -0.49 -9.95 17.51
N VAL A 92 -0.43 -8.96 18.41
CA VAL A 92 0.22 -7.66 18.16
C VAL A 92 1.71 -7.86 17.88
N TYR A 93 2.37 -8.73 18.64
CA TYR A 93 3.77 -9.08 18.39
C TYR A 93 3.95 -9.72 17.01
N GLN A 94 3.09 -10.67 16.64
CA GLN A 94 3.12 -11.31 15.31
C GLN A 94 2.94 -10.29 14.19
N VAL A 95 2.05 -9.30 14.34
CA VAL A 95 1.86 -8.25 13.33
C VAL A 95 3.02 -7.26 13.28
N LYS A 96 3.65 -6.95 14.41
CA LYS A 96 4.88 -6.15 14.41
C LYS A 96 5.98 -6.87 13.63
N LYS A 97 6.09 -8.19 13.79
CA LYS A 97 7.02 -9.03 13.04
C LYS A 97 6.70 -9.04 11.53
N ILE A 98 5.43 -9.22 11.15
CA ILE A 98 5.01 -9.17 9.73
C ILE A 98 5.24 -7.77 9.13
N ARG A 99 5.04 -6.71 9.92
CA ARG A 99 5.29 -5.33 9.49
C ARG A 99 6.75 -5.14 9.13
N LEU A 100 7.68 -5.62 9.96
CA LEU A 100 9.13 -5.57 9.73
C LEU A 100 9.58 -6.36 8.48
N GLN A 101 8.75 -7.29 7.99
CA GLN A 101 9.01 -8.01 6.74
C GLN A 101 8.59 -7.24 5.47
N GLY A 102 8.09 -6.01 5.60
CA GLY A 102 7.74 -5.15 4.44
C GLY A 102 6.31 -5.31 3.92
N TYR A 103 5.40 -5.93 4.70
CA TYR A 103 3.98 -6.10 4.35
C TYR A 103 3.11 -5.04 5.04
N TYR A 104 3.24 -3.78 4.63
CA TYR A 104 2.61 -2.64 5.29
C TYR A 104 1.07 -2.63 5.17
N ILE A 105 0.52 -2.73 3.95
CA ILE A 105 -0.92 -2.66 3.69
C ILE A 105 -1.66 -3.81 4.39
N PHE A 106 -1.06 -5.01 4.34
CA PHE A 106 -1.55 -6.18 5.04
C PHE A 106 -1.51 -6.00 6.57
N SER A 107 -0.40 -5.48 7.12
CA SER A 107 -0.27 -5.16 8.55
C SER A 107 -1.33 -4.17 9.03
N GLN A 108 -1.65 -3.14 8.23
CA GLN A 108 -2.65 -2.14 8.58
C GLN A 108 -4.08 -2.70 8.63
N LYS A 109 -4.45 -3.58 7.68
CA LYS A 109 -5.72 -4.30 7.73
C LYS A 109 -5.79 -5.27 8.91
N LEU A 110 -4.70 -5.99 9.17
CA LEU A 110 -4.63 -6.99 10.23
C LEU A 110 -4.64 -6.35 11.64
N LYS A 111 -4.04 -5.17 11.81
CA LYS A 111 -4.06 -4.38 13.05
C LYS A 111 -5.48 -4.09 13.55
N HIS A 112 -6.40 -3.76 12.65
CA HIS A 112 -7.80 -3.51 13.00
C HIS A 112 -8.50 -4.80 13.42
N ILE A 113 -8.24 -5.89 12.70
CA ILE A 113 -8.85 -7.21 12.95
C ILE A 113 -8.42 -7.80 14.31
N ILE A 114 -7.17 -7.57 14.73
CA ILE A 114 -6.62 -8.12 15.99
C ILE A 114 -7.22 -7.49 17.24
N ARG A 115 -7.68 -6.23 17.18
CA ARG A 115 -8.24 -5.54 18.34
C ARG A 115 -9.70 -5.95 18.60
N LEU A 116 -10.39 -6.49 17.60
CA LEU A 116 -11.80 -6.89 17.69
C LEU A 116 -12.07 -7.96 18.76
N PRO A 117 -11.39 -9.12 18.80
CA PRO A 117 -11.72 -10.19 19.76
C PRO A 117 -11.70 -9.73 21.22
N PHE A 118 -10.68 -9.00 21.64
CA PHE A 118 -10.61 -8.44 23.00
C PHE A 118 -11.70 -7.40 23.27
N ALA A 119 -11.98 -6.51 22.31
CA ALA A 119 -13.05 -5.54 22.46
C ALA A 119 -14.41 -6.24 22.62
N THR A 120 -14.70 -7.28 21.83
CA THR A 120 -15.94 -8.07 21.98
C THR A 120 -16.08 -8.70 23.36
N ILE A 121 -15.00 -9.28 23.92
CA ILE A 121 -15.05 -9.89 25.25
C ILE A 121 -15.20 -8.85 26.36
N ALA A 122 -14.54 -7.71 26.23
CA ALA A 122 -14.71 -6.59 27.15
C ALA A 122 -16.15 -6.03 27.11
N TYR A 123 -16.75 -5.92 25.93
CA TYR A 123 -18.15 -5.50 25.79
C TYR A 123 -19.13 -6.56 26.30
N GLY A 124 -18.87 -7.85 26.06
CA GLY A 124 -19.69 -8.96 26.56
C GLY A 124 -19.68 -9.03 28.09
N THR A 125 -18.50 -8.91 28.71
CA THR A 125 -18.36 -8.82 30.18
C THR A 125 -19.01 -7.57 30.77
N ALA A 126 -18.89 -6.41 30.11
CA ALA A 126 -19.61 -5.20 30.53
C ALA A 126 -21.13 -5.36 30.42
N ALA A 127 -21.64 -6.01 29.37
CA ALA A 127 -23.05 -6.31 29.21
C ALA A 127 -23.55 -7.27 30.29
N MET A 128 -22.76 -8.28 30.68
CA MET A 128 -23.08 -9.17 31.80
C MET A 128 -23.16 -8.42 33.13
N LEU A 129 -22.23 -7.51 33.42
CA LEU A 129 -22.29 -6.67 34.62
C LEU A 129 -23.51 -5.74 34.59
N LEU A 130 -23.84 -5.16 33.43
CA LEU A 130 -25.03 -4.33 33.27
C LEU A 130 -26.31 -5.11 33.56
N VAL A 131 -26.42 -6.34 33.03
CA VAL A 131 -27.54 -7.24 33.30
C VAL A 131 -27.63 -7.58 34.80
N MET A 132 -26.51 -7.80 35.48
CA MET A 132 -26.50 -8.04 36.93
C MET A 132 -26.92 -6.81 37.75
N VAL A 133 -26.60 -5.60 37.29
CA VAL A 133 -26.98 -4.34 37.97
C VAL A 133 -28.47 -4.00 37.74
N TRP A 134 -29.01 -4.37 36.58
CA TRP A 134 -30.40 -4.07 36.18
C TRP A 134 -31.43 -5.14 36.59
N ASP A 135 -31.01 -6.11 37.42
CA ASP A 135 -31.79 -7.22 37.98
C ASP A 135 -33.24 -6.85 38.41
N PRO A 136 -33.51 -5.71 39.10
CA PRO A 136 -34.86 -5.44 39.60
C PRO A 136 -35.92 -5.06 38.55
N ASN A 137 -35.55 -4.72 37.30
CA ASN A 137 -36.49 -4.14 36.31
C ASN A 137 -36.81 -5.05 35.11
N ILE A 138 -36.14 -6.19 34.94
CA ILE A 138 -36.31 -7.06 33.76
C ILE A 138 -36.97 -8.38 34.15
N SER A 139 -38.30 -8.42 34.14
CA SER A 139 -39.12 -9.58 34.53
C SER A 139 -39.42 -10.57 33.38
N ILE A 140 -38.80 -10.42 32.22
CA ILE A 140 -39.14 -11.17 30.99
C ILE A 140 -38.39 -12.51 30.86
N LEU A 141 -37.19 -12.66 31.44
CA LEU A 141 -36.35 -13.88 31.33
C LEU A 141 -35.62 -14.17 32.64
N SER A 142 -35.38 -15.45 32.93
CA SER A 142 -34.61 -15.88 34.11
C SER A 142 -33.16 -15.36 34.00
N MET A 143 -32.63 -14.75 35.06
CA MET A 143 -31.26 -14.19 35.12
C MET A 143 -30.16 -15.12 34.56
N PRO A 144 -30.09 -16.43 34.92
CA PRO A 144 -29.12 -17.35 34.33
C PRO A 144 -29.34 -17.63 32.84
N THR A 145 -30.57 -17.54 32.32
CA THR A 145 -30.81 -17.68 30.87
C THR A 145 -30.36 -16.47 30.09
N LEU A 146 -30.54 -15.26 30.63
CA LEU A 146 -30.12 -14.03 29.95
C LEU A 146 -28.58 -13.93 29.87
N LEU A 147 -27.88 -14.19 30.98
CA LEU A 147 -26.42 -14.24 30.99
C LEU A 147 -25.85 -15.29 30.02
N ARG A 148 -26.49 -16.45 29.89
CA ARG A 148 -26.07 -17.49 28.94
C ARG A 148 -26.26 -17.07 27.48
N ILE A 149 -27.35 -16.38 27.16
CA ILE A 149 -27.57 -15.85 25.81
C ILE A 149 -26.47 -14.84 25.48
N VAL A 150 -26.16 -13.92 26.38
CA VAL A 150 -25.08 -12.94 26.19
C VAL A 150 -23.73 -13.64 25.99
N MET A 151 -23.42 -14.67 26.79
CA MET A 151 -22.20 -15.48 26.66
C MET A 151 -22.11 -16.22 25.32
N LEU A 152 -23.20 -16.85 24.87
CA LEU A 152 -23.22 -17.57 23.59
C LEU A 152 -23.04 -16.60 22.41
N VAL A 153 -23.70 -15.44 22.47
CA VAL A 153 -23.54 -14.38 21.46
C VAL A 153 -22.10 -13.89 21.43
N GLU A 154 -21.49 -13.63 22.58
CA GLU A 154 -20.09 -13.21 22.70
C GLU A 154 -19.14 -14.24 22.06
N VAL A 155 -19.30 -15.51 22.42
CA VAL A 155 -18.48 -16.61 21.90
C VAL A 155 -18.62 -16.78 20.40
N VAL A 156 -19.84 -16.67 19.86
CA VAL A 156 -20.09 -16.73 18.40
C VAL A 156 -19.43 -15.55 17.69
N CYS A 157 -19.53 -14.33 18.23
CA CYS A 157 -18.89 -13.15 17.67
C CYS A 157 -17.35 -13.29 17.67
N VAL A 158 -16.74 -13.70 18.77
CA VAL A 158 -15.29 -13.92 18.87
C VAL A 158 -14.83 -15.02 17.90
N SER A 159 -15.58 -16.11 17.82
CA SER A 159 -15.31 -17.21 16.87
C SER A 159 -15.29 -16.71 15.43
N SER A 160 -16.26 -15.86 15.05
CA SER A 160 -16.33 -15.29 13.71
C SER A 160 -15.13 -14.41 13.37
N PHE A 161 -14.66 -13.57 14.31
CA PHE A 161 -13.46 -12.76 14.12
C PHE A 161 -12.19 -13.60 14.00
N MET A 162 -12.10 -14.70 14.76
CA MET A 162 -10.97 -15.64 14.65
C MET A 162 -10.95 -16.38 13.32
N ILE A 163 -12.11 -16.77 12.77
CA ILE A 163 -12.20 -17.38 11.43
C ILE A 163 -11.74 -16.39 10.36
N VAL A 164 -12.18 -15.13 10.44
CA VAL A 164 -11.72 -14.07 9.52
C VAL A 164 -10.21 -13.86 9.64
N TYR A 165 -9.67 -13.85 10.87
CA TYR A 165 -8.23 -13.74 11.10
C TYR A 165 -7.45 -14.91 10.46
N ILE A 166 -7.88 -16.15 10.69
CA ILE A 166 -7.26 -17.35 10.10
C ILE A 166 -7.36 -17.31 8.58
N GLY A 167 -8.52 -16.91 8.03
CA GLY A 167 -8.71 -16.74 6.59
C GLY A 167 -7.75 -15.70 6.00
N CYS A 168 -7.56 -14.56 6.66
CA CYS A 168 -6.60 -13.54 6.24
C CYS A 168 -5.15 -14.05 6.29
N VAL A 169 -4.76 -14.76 7.35
CA VAL A 169 -3.39 -15.32 7.47
C VAL A 169 -3.18 -16.46 6.48
N HIS A 170 -4.19 -17.29 6.23
CA HIS A 170 -4.13 -18.34 5.23
C HIS A 170 -4.01 -17.75 3.82
N GLN A 171 -4.82 -16.73 3.50
CA GLN A 171 -4.72 -16.00 2.24
C GLN A 171 -3.32 -15.37 2.07
N TYR A 172 -2.76 -14.83 3.15
CA TYR A 172 -1.39 -14.31 3.18
C TYR A 172 -0.30 -15.37 3.01
N ASN A 173 -0.52 -16.58 3.53
CA ASN A 173 0.40 -17.70 3.37
C ASN A 173 0.29 -18.36 1.98
N SER A 174 -0.89 -18.26 1.34
CA SER A 174 -1.11 -18.75 -0.03
C SER A 174 -0.65 -17.78 -1.11
N LEU A 175 -0.63 -16.48 -0.80
CA LEU A 175 -0.09 -15.46 -1.68
C LEU A 175 1.43 -15.40 -1.45
N ASP A 176 2.20 -16.15 -2.25
CA ASP A 176 3.65 -15.96 -2.46
C ASP A 176 3.93 -14.64 -3.20
N SER A 177 3.28 -13.57 -2.78
CA SER A 177 3.40 -12.26 -3.40
C SER A 177 4.54 -11.50 -2.74
N GLN A 178 5.39 -10.90 -3.58
CA GLN A 178 6.49 -10.00 -3.21
C GLN A 178 6.05 -8.95 -2.17
N PRO A 179 6.97 -8.44 -1.32
CA PRO A 179 6.63 -7.46 -0.29
C PRO A 179 5.97 -6.23 -0.91
N ASP A 180 4.78 -5.86 -0.42
CA ASP A 180 3.97 -4.74 -0.93
C ASP A 180 4.74 -3.41 -0.97
N VAL A 181 5.73 -3.24 -0.08
CA VAL A 181 6.64 -2.10 -0.06
C VAL A 181 7.44 -1.99 -1.36
N LEU A 182 7.87 -3.11 -1.95
CA LEU A 182 8.56 -3.12 -3.24
C LEU A 182 7.63 -2.60 -4.34
N LYS A 183 6.39 -3.08 -4.39
CA LYS A 183 5.41 -2.61 -5.38
C LYS A 183 5.15 -1.10 -5.27
N SER A 184 5.15 -0.55 -4.05
CA SER A 184 4.99 0.90 -3.83
C SER A 184 6.24 1.73 -4.15
N LEU A 185 7.44 1.17 -3.96
CA LEU A 185 8.72 1.81 -4.29
C LEU A 185 9.02 1.79 -5.80
N TYR A 186 8.54 0.77 -6.50
CA TYR A 186 8.76 0.58 -7.94
C TYR A 186 7.58 1.06 -8.80
N SER A 187 6.40 1.29 -8.24
CA SER A 187 5.26 1.93 -8.94
C SER A 187 5.58 3.31 -9.56
N PRO A 188 6.46 4.15 -8.98
CA PRO A 188 6.90 5.40 -9.62
C PRO A 188 7.92 5.19 -10.75
N LEU A 189 8.62 4.05 -10.77
CA LEU A 189 9.64 3.69 -11.77
C LEU A 189 9.05 2.90 -12.95
N GLN A 190 7.82 2.42 -12.83
CA GLN A 190 7.13 1.68 -13.87
C GLN A 190 6.47 2.65 -14.88
N PRO A 191 6.65 2.47 -16.20
CA PRO A 191 6.09 3.36 -17.21
C PRO A 191 4.57 3.50 -17.03
N SER A 192 4.11 4.73 -16.91
CA SER A 192 2.71 5.11 -16.71
C SER A 192 1.80 4.47 -17.77
N SER A 193 1.00 3.48 -17.38
CA SER A 193 -0.14 3.03 -18.17
C SER A 193 -1.24 4.11 -18.14
N SER A 194 -1.92 4.28 -19.27
CA SER A 194 -2.81 5.39 -19.64
C SER A 194 -4.08 5.59 -18.79
N LEU A 195 -4.15 5.01 -17.58
CA LEU A 195 -5.31 5.06 -16.68
C LEU A 195 -5.11 6.04 -15.51
N GLU A 196 -4.08 6.88 -15.52
CA GLU A 196 -3.79 7.82 -14.42
C GLU A 196 -4.58 9.16 -14.53
N GLY A 197 -5.36 9.34 -15.60
CA GLY A 197 -6.19 10.54 -15.81
C GLY A 197 -7.41 10.66 -14.87
N LEU A 198 -7.76 9.59 -14.14
CA LEU A 198 -8.94 9.58 -13.24
C LEU A 198 -8.56 9.66 -11.74
N ARG A 199 -7.26 9.75 -11.41
CA ARG A 199 -6.75 9.56 -10.04
C ARG A 199 -6.32 10.83 -9.31
N TYR A 200 -6.74 12.00 -9.79
CA TYR A 200 -6.46 13.28 -9.13
C TYR A 200 -7.23 13.52 -7.81
N GLN A 201 -8.07 12.57 -7.39
CA GLN A 201 -8.91 12.71 -6.18
C GLN A 201 -8.33 12.03 -4.93
N ASP A 202 -7.18 11.34 -5.02
CA ASP A 202 -6.63 10.48 -3.94
C ASP A 202 -5.35 11.07 -3.27
N GLY A 203 -5.12 12.39 -3.39
CA GLY A 203 -3.91 13.07 -2.91
C GLY A 203 -3.61 12.95 -1.41
N GLY A 204 -4.61 12.67 -0.57
CA GLY A 204 -4.41 12.45 0.88
C GLY A 204 -3.91 11.06 1.24
N ARG A 205 -4.22 10.03 0.44
CA ARG A 205 -3.77 8.64 0.70
C ARG A 205 -2.31 8.43 0.33
N LEU A 206 -1.82 9.20 -0.64
CA LEU A 206 -0.45 9.12 -1.14
C LEU A 206 0.56 9.71 -0.14
N SER A 207 0.23 10.83 0.51
CA SER A 207 1.04 11.41 1.59
C SER A 207 1.06 10.54 2.84
N ASP A 208 -0.08 9.95 3.21
CA ASP A 208 -0.17 9.02 4.34
C ASP A 208 0.64 7.75 4.09
N GLN A 209 0.63 7.27 2.84
CA GLN A 209 1.43 6.12 2.42
C GLN A 209 2.94 6.43 2.39
N GLN A 210 3.34 7.65 2.03
CA GLN A 210 4.73 8.11 2.10
C GLN A 210 5.22 8.30 3.54
N MET A 211 4.41 8.91 4.41
CA MET A 211 4.70 9.05 5.84
C MET A 211 4.85 7.67 6.50
N ALA A 212 3.96 6.74 6.16
CA ALA A 212 4.01 5.36 6.61
C ALA A 212 5.26 4.60 6.16
N LEU A 213 5.69 4.82 4.92
CA LEU A 213 6.91 4.21 4.39
C LEU A 213 8.17 4.76 5.06
N LEU A 214 8.25 6.07 5.29
CA LEU A 214 9.33 6.69 6.05
C LEU A 214 9.39 6.13 7.48
N GLN A 215 8.24 5.99 8.13
CA GLN A 215 8.15 5.42 9.47
C GLN A 215 8.58 3.94 9.49
N TYR A 216 8.21 3.17 8.46
CA TYR A 216 8.68 1.79 8.29
C TYR A 216 10.19 1.71 8.11
N GLN A 217 10.78 2.56 7.26
CA GLN A 217 12.23 2.59 7.04
C GLN A 217 12.97 2.96 8.33
N GLN A 218 12.48 3.95 9.07
CA GLN A 218 13.07 4.36 10.34
C GLN A 218 13.01 3.25 11.40
N GLU A 219 11.86 2.59 11.54
CA GLU A 219 11.68 1.46 12.46
C GLU A 219 12.58 0.27 12.07
N ASN A 220 12.74 0.00 10.77
CA ASN A 220 13.58 -1.09 10.29
C ASN A 220 15.07 -0.81 10.53
N ILE A 221 15.52 0.43 10.31
CA ILE A 221 16.88 0.86 10.64
C ILE A 221 17.14 0.75 12.14
N HIS A 222 16.18 1.18 12.98
CA HIS A 222 16.30 1.05 14.43
C HIS A 222 16.38 -0.41 14.87
N PHE A 223 15.51 -1.28 14.34
CA PHE A 223 15.54 -2.71 14.64
C PHE A 223 16.87 -3.35 14.21
N LEU A 224 17.34 -3.05 13.01
CA LEU A 224 18.61 -3.56 12.51
C LEU A 224 19.78 -3.07 13.37
N SER A 225 19.75 -1.82 13.83
CA SER A 225 20.77 -1.28 14.75
C SER A 225 20.78 -2.01 16.10
N GLU A 226 19.61 -2.35 16.64
CA GLU A 226 19.46 -3.09 17.89
C GLU A 226 19.94 -4.53 17.74
N GLU A 227 19.65 -5.17 16.60
CA GLU A 227 20.10 -6.52 16.29
C GLU A 227 21.62 -6.57 16.05
N ILE A 228 22.20 -5.56 15.39
CA ILE A 228 23.66 -5.41 15.27
C ILE A 228 24.30 -5.27 16.65
N LEU A 229 23.76 -4.42 17.52
CA LEU A 229 24.28 -4.27 18.89
C LEU A 229 24.18 -5.56 19.68
N ARG A 230 23.07 -6.29 19.54
CA ARG A 230 22.88 -7.60 20.18
C ARG A 230 23.86 -8.64 19.64
N LEU A 231 24.07 -8.66 18.33
CA LEU A 231 25.04 -9.56 17.69
C LEU A 231 26.47 -9.22 18.13
N GLN A 232 26.83 -7.93 18.19
CA GLN A 232 28.08 -7.45 18.75
C GLN A 232 28.25 -7.87 20.21
N GLU A 233 27.19 -7.78 21.01
CA GLU A 233 27.21 -8.25 22.39
C GLU A 233 27.42 -9.77 22.46
N THR A 234 26.73 -10.56 21.64
CA THR A 234 26.93 -12.02 21.58
C THR A 234 28.32 -12.41 21.09
N LEU A 235 28.88 -11.65 20.14
CA LEU A 235 30.22 -11.86 19.61
C LEU A 235 31.27 -11.49 20.67
N SER A 236 31.09 -10.38 21.39
CA SER A 236 31.95 -10.00 22.50
C SER A 236 31.90 -11.00 23.66
N LYS A 237 30.72 -11.58 23.95
CA LYS A 237 30.56 -12.66 24.92
C LYS A 237 31.22 -13.95 24.46
N TYR A 238 31.15 -14.28 23.18
CA TYR A 238 31.85 -15.41 22.59
C TYR A 238 33.37 -15.20 22.64
N GLU A 239 33.87 -14.03 22.25
CA GLU A 239 35.28 -13.65 22.30
C GLU A 239 35.84 -13.70 23.73
N ARG A 240 35.09 -13.19 24.71
CA ARG A 240 35.44 -13.28 26.14
C ARG A 240 35.34 -14.70 26.72
N SER A 241 34.55 -15.57 26.10
CA SER A 241 34.41 -16.98 26.46
C SER A 241 35.42 -17.89 25.77
N ASN A 242 36.10 -17.41 24.72
CA ASN A 242 36.98 -18.20 23.84
C ASN A 242 38.47 -18.07 24.23
N ASP A 243 38.77 -17.72 25.48
CA ASP A 243 40.13 -17.59 26.02
C ASP A 243 40.85 -18.95 26.22
N GLY A 244 40.38 -20.00 25.54
CA GLY A 244 40.98 -21.31 25.54
C GLY A 244 40.52 -22.15 24.36
N SER A 245 41.43 -22.42 23.42
CA SER A 245 41.41 -23.56 22.47
C SER A 245 40.66 -23.47 21.12
N VAL A 246 40.86 -22.43 20.31
CA VAL A 246 40.65 -22.53 18.85
C VAL A 246 41.81 -21.86 18.09
N PRO A 247 42.41 -22.48 17.05
CA PRO A 247 43.67 -22.04 16.47
C PRO A 247 43.56 -20.67 15.79
N GLN A 248 44.20 -19.68 16.42
CA GLN A 248 44.28 -18.26 16.04
C GLN A 248 44.70 -17.99 14.58
N VAL A 249 45.37 -18.96 13.94
CA VAL A 249 45.85 -18.89 12.56
C VAL A 249 44.70 -18.97 11.54
N ASP A 250 43.66 -19.75 11.81
CA ASP A 250 42.53 -19.92 10.88
C ASP A 250 41.57 -18.71 10.95
N LEU A 251 41.42 -18.12 12.14
CA LEU A 251 40.67 -16.87 12.33
C LEU A 251 41.35 -15.68 11.64
N ALA A 252 42.68 -15.59 11.71
CA ALA A 252 43.42 -14.52 11.05
C ALA A 252 43.29 -14.60 9.52
N HIS A 253 43.32 -15.81 8.95
CA HIS A 253 43.11 -16.01 7.52
C HIS A 253 41.66 -15.69 7.10
N LEU A 254 40.67 -16.10 7.90
CA LEU A 254 39.27 -15.78 7.64
C LEU A 254 39.00 -14.27 7.76
N LEU A 255 39.58 -13.59 8.74
CA LEU A 255 39.51 -12.14 8.89
C LEU A 255 40.18 -11.42 7.71
N ALA A 256 41.35 -11.88 7.27
CA ALA A 256 42.01 -11.33 6.08
C ALA A 256 41.16 -11.53 4.81
N THR A 257 40.47 -12.66 4.71
CA THR A 257 39.54 -12.94 3.60
C THR A 257 38.34 -11.98 3.64
N ARG A 258 37.72 -11.78 4.81
CA ARG A 258 36.61 -10.83 4.97
C ARG A 258 37.01 -9.38 4.73
N ASP A 259 38.19 -8.97 5.17
CA ASP A 259 38.67 -7.60 4.94
C ASP A 259 38.95 -7.36 3.44
N GLN A 260 39.38 -8.40 2.72
CA GLN A 260 39.50 -8.34 1.27
C GLN A 260 38.13 -8.23 0.58
N GLU A 261 37.13 -9.01 1.01
CA GLU A 261 35.74 -8.89 0.52
C GLU A 261 35.18 -7.47 0.75
N LEU A 262 35.46 -6.86 1.92
CA LEU A 262 35.03 -5.50 2.20
C LEU A 262 35.70 -4.47 1.28
N ARG A 263 36.97 -4.66 0.92
CA ARG A 263 37.65 -3.78 -0.04
C ARG A 263 37.11 -3.92 -1.45
N THR A 264 36.79 -5.13 -1.89
CA THR A 264 36.19 -5.35 -3.22
C THR A 264 34.78 -4.77 -3.28
N LEU A 265 33.94 -5.03 -2.28
CA LEU A 265 32.60 -4.45 -2.18
C LEU A 265 32.62 -2.92 -2.12
N LYS A 266 33.61 -2.34 -1.43
CA LYS A 266 33.79 -0.88 -1.41
C LYS A 266 34.18 -0.32 -2.78
N ALA A 267 35.00 -1.03 -3.55
CA ALA A 267 35.34 -0.65 -4.90
C ALA A 267 34.11 -0.70 -5.83
N GLU A 268 33.30 -1.75 -5.73
CA GLU A 268 32.04 -1.89 -6.46
C GLU A 268 31.03 -0.79 -6.09
N MET A 269 30.89 -0.46 -4.80
CA MET A 269 30.05 0.64 -4.34
C MET A 269 30.50 1.98 -4.94
N ASN A 270 31.81 2.24 -4.97
CA ASN A 270 32.34 3.46 -5.56
C ASN A 270 32.09 3.52 -7.08
N GLN A 271 32.15 2.38 -7.77
CA GLN A 271 31.81 2.27 -9.18
C GLN A 271 30.32 2.53 -9.42
N LEU A 272 29.42 1.87 -8.67
CA LEU A 272 27.98 2.13 -8.78
C LEU A 272 27.63 3.60 -8.47
N GLN A 273 28.34 4.22 -7.53
CA GLN A 273 28.16 5.62 -7.22
C GLN A 273 28.61 6.55 -8.36
N SER A 274 29.66 6.19 -9.11
CA SER A 274 30.08 6.96 -10.29
C SER A 274 29.10 6.78 -11.45
N GLU A 275 28.58 5.57 -11.66
CA GLU A 275 27.53 5.28 -12.65
C GLU A 275 26.23 6.03 -12.33
N LEU A 276 25.82 6.10 -11.06
CA LEU A 276 24.65 6.87 -10.64
C LEU A 276 24.84 8.38 -10.91
N ARG A 277 26.05 8.91 -10.68
CA ARG A 277 26.38 10.31 -11.03
C ARG A 277 26.29 10.54 -12.54
N LEU A 278 26.76 9.61 -13.35
CA LEU A 278 26.64 9.69 -14.81
C LEU A 278 25.18 9.65 -15.23
N ALA A 279 24.38 8.70 -14.72
CA ALA A 279 22.95 8.63 -15.00
C ALA A 279 22.22 9.92 -14.62
N ARG A 280 22.55 10.52 -13.47
CA ARG A 280 21.99 11.81 -13.07
C ARG A 280 22.34 12.94 -14.05
N SER A 281 23.60 13.00 -14.51
CA SER A 281 24.00 14.02 -15.49
C SER A 281 23.26 13.87 -16.82
N ILE A 282 22.98 12.63 -17.25
CA ILE A 282 22.21 12.36 -18.47
C ILE A 282 20.75 12.80 -18.29
N ILE A 283 20.15 12.57 -17.12
CA ILE A 283 18.80 13.05 -16.82
C ILE A 283 18.75 14.59 -16.89
N GLU A 284 19.71 15.28 -16.27
CA GLU A 284 19.80 16.74 -16.30
C GLU A 284 19.96 17.28 -17.74
N GLU A 285 20.74 16.61 -18.59
CA GLU A 285 20.87 16.95 -20.01
C GLU A 285 19.56 16.77 -20.77
N LYS A 286 18.86 15.65 -20.54
CA LYS A 286 17.57 15.36 -21.19
C LYS A 286 16.47 16.33 -20.74
N ASP A 287 16.47 16.74 -19.48
CA ASP A 287 15.56 17.77 -18.98
C ASP A 287 15.82 19.13 -19.64
N ALA A 288 17.09 19.50 -19.84
CA ALA A 288 17.46 20.73 -20.56
C ALA A 288 17.07 20.67 -22.05
N GLU A 289 17.15 19.51 -22.69
CA GLU A 289 16.68 19.27 -24.06
C GLU A 289 15.14 19.40 -24.16
N ILE A 290 14.40 18.76 -23.25
CA ILE A 290 12.93 18.85 -23.16
C ILE A 290 12.50 20.31 -22.95
N GLN A 291 13.19 21.05 -22.08
CA GLN A 291 12.87 22.45 -21.84
C GLN A 291 13.11 23.31 -23.09
N ARG A 292 14.19 23.06 -23.85
CA ARG A 292 14.43 23.72 -25.14
C ARG A 292 13.31 23.43 -26.14
N ILE A 293 12.89 22.17 -26.28
CA ILE A 293 11.80 21.77 -27.18
C ILE A 293 10.46 22.40 -26.75
N ARG A 294 10.16 22.45 -25.45
CA ARG A 294 8.96 23.14 -24.95
C ARG A 294 8.96 24.62 -25.28
N ASN A 295 10.10 25.29 -25.15
CA ASN A 295 10.23 26.71 -25.48
C ASN A 295 10.02 26.98 -26.97
N THR A 296 10.60 26.16 -27.85
CA THR A 296 10.40 26.30 -29.31
C THR A 296 8.95 25.97 -29.70
N ASN A 297 8.34 24.94 -29.13
CA ASN A 297 6.92 24.62 -29.37
C ASN A 297 6.00 25.78 -28.94
N ASN A 298 6.24 26.37 -27.76
CA ASN A 298 5.48 27.54 -27.31
C ASN A 298 5.62 28.74 -28.27
N GLN A 299 6.80 28.93 -28.88
CA GLN A 299 6.97 29.94 -29.92
C GLN A 299 6.11 29.63 -31.16
N TYR A 300 6.11 28.39 -31.64
CA TYR A 300 5.27 27.96 -32.76
C TYR A 300 3.77 28.09 -32.46
N VAL A 301 3.34 27.81 -31.23
CA VAL A 301 1.94 28.01 -30.82
C VAL A 301 1.55 29.48 -30.89
N LYS A 302 2.38 30.37 -30.35
CA LYS A 302 2.15 31.82 -30.40
C LYS A 302 2.14 32.35 -31.83
N GLU A 303 3.02 31.84 -32.69
CA GLU A 303 3.03 32.21 -34.11
C GLU A 303 1.79 31.71 -34.83
N ASN A 304 1.35 30.47 -34.57
CA ASN A 304 0.08 29.95 -35.08
C ASN A 304 -1.12 30.79 -34.64
N GLU A 305 -1.16 31.22 -33.37
CA GLU A 305 -2.22 32.13 -32.89
C GLU A 305 -2.19 33.47 -33.61
N ARG A 306 -1.00 34.05 -33.83
CA ARG A 306 -0.84 35.29 -34.63
C ARG A 306 -1.34 35.10 -36.05
N LEU A 307 -0.97 34.00 -36.71
CA LEU A 307 -1.41 33.71 -38.08
C LEU A 307 -2.93 33.52 -38.15
N ARG A 308 -3.55 32.86 -37.17
CA ARG A 308 -5.02 32.77 -37.09
C ARG A 308 -5.69 34.13 -36.89
N ALA A 309 -5.12 35.00 -36.06
CA ALA A 309 -5.64 36.36 -35.86
C ALA A 309 -5.58 37.17 -37.17
N ILE A 310 -4.44 37.12 -37.86
CA ILE A 310 -4.28 37.76 -39.18
C ILE A 310 -5.31 37.20 -40.16
N LEU A 311 -5.46 35.88 -40.27
CA LEU A 311 -6.44 35.26 -41.15
C LEU A 311 -7.87 35.72 -40.82
N GLY A 312 -8.21 35.84 -39.53
CA GLY A 312 -9.48 36.39 -39.06
C GLY A 312 -9.69 37.86 -39.49
N GLU A 313 -8.66 38.70 -39.43
CA GLU A 313 -8.71 40.07 -39.93
C GLU A 313 -8.94 40.13 -41.45
N TRP A 314 -8.20 39.33 -42.23
CA TRP A 314 -8.36 39.25 -43.68
C TRP A 314 -9.75 38.76 -44.06
N SER A 315 -10.28 37.75 -43.37
CA SER A 315 -11.65 37.27 -43.55
C SER A 315 -12.68 38.37 -43.25
N ASN A 316 -12.52 39.13 -42.17
CA ASN A 316 -13.39 40.25 -41.85
C ASN A 316 -13.33 41.38 -42.90
N ARG A 317 -12.13 41.69 -43.41
CA ARG A 317 -11.95 42.68 -44.49
C ARG A 317 -12.61 42.20 -45.79
N ALA A 318 -12.44 40.94 -46.15
CA ALA A 318 -13.10 40.33 -47.31
C ALA A 318 -14.62 40.38 -47.19
N ALA A 319 -15.18 39.99 -46.03
CA ALA A 319 -16.62 40.05 -45.78
C ALA A 319 -17.19 41.49 -45.80
N LYS A 320 -16.39 42.51 -45.47
CA LYS A 320 -16.80 43.92 -45.64
C LYS A 320 -16.81 44.34 -47.11
N LEU A 321 -15.82 43.91 -47.88
CA LEU A 321 -15.74 44.18 -49.31
C LEU A 321 -16.88 43.49 -50.07
N GLU A 322 -17.23 42.26 -49.73
CA GLU A 322 -18.38 41.56 -50.32
C GLU A 322 -19.69 42.30 -50.07
N ARG A 323 -19.95 42.73 -48.83
CA ARG A 323 -21.13 43.55 -48.50
C ARG A 323 -21.15 44.87 -49.27
N ALA A 324 -20.01 45.55 -49.39
CA ALA A 324 -19.92 46.81 -50.14
C ALA A 324 -20.21 46.58 -51.63
N LEU A 325 -19.69 45.49 -52.20
CA LEU A 325 -19.91 45.11 -53.59
C LEU A 325 -21.38 44.71 -53.85
N GLU A 326 -22.04 44.03 -52.91
CA GLU A 326 -23.47 43.75 -52.99
C GLU A 326 -24.31 45.04 -52.96
N LEU A 327 -23.96 46.00 -52.10
CA LEU A 327 -24.65 47.31 -52.06
C LEU A 327 -24.49 48.09 -53.38
N GLU A 328 -23.28 48.12 -53.94
CA GLU A 328 -22.99 48.70 -55.26
C GLU A 328 -23.83 48.04 -56.36
N ARG A 329 -23.90 46.69 -56.38
CA ARG A 329 -24.72 45.94 -57.34
C ARG A 329 -26.20 46.27 -57.21
N MET A 330 -26.73 46.34 -55.99
CA MET A 330 -28.14 46.67 -55.74
C MET A 330 -28.46 48.11 -56.16
N SER A 331 -27.58 49.06 -55.87
CA SER A 331 -27.69 50.45 -56.32
C SER A 331 -27.71 50.56 -57.85
N ASN A 332 -26.80 49.85 -58.53
CA ASN A 332 -26.75 49.81 -60.00
C ASN A 332 -28.05 49.24 -60.61
N LEU A 333 -28.58 48.15 -60.04
CA LEU A 333 -29.88 47.59 -60.46
C LEU A 333 -31.02 48.59 -60.28
N GLU A 334 -31.02 49.38 -59.20
CA GLU A 334 -32.03 50.41 -58.97
C GLU A 334 -31.92 51.56 -59.98
N LEU A 335 -30.70 52.01 -60.29
CA LEU A 335 -30.46 53.03 -61.31
C LEU A 335 -30.91 52.55 -62.70
N GLN A 336 -30.62 51.30 -63.08
CA GLN A 336 -31.12 50.72 -64.34
C GLN A 336 -32.65 50.68 -64.38
N LYS A 337 -33.32 50.32 -63.28
CA LYS A 337 -34.79 50.37 -63.17
C LYS A 337 -35.33 51.81 -63.33
N LYS A 338 -34.66 52.82 -62.76
CA LYS A 338 -35.05 54.23 -62.94
C LYS A 338 -34.88 54.69 -64.39
N LEU A 339 -33.78 54.31 -65.04
CA LEU A 339 -33.48 54.69 -66.43
C LEU A 339 -34.46 54.05 -67.41
N THR A 340 -34.80 52.77 -67.21
CA THR A 340 -35.83 52.08 -68.01
C THR A 340 -37.24 52.68 -67.83
N ARG A 341 -37.60 53.12 -66.62
CA ARG A 341 -38.84 53.89 -66.36
C ARG A 341 -38.85 55.26 -67.05
N LEU A 342 -37.74 56.01 -66.96
CA LEU A 342 -37.63 57.30 -67.65
C LEU A 342 -37.74 57.14 -69.17
N LYS A 343 -37.05 56.15 -69.75
CA LYS A 343 -37.10 55.87 -71.19
C LYS A 343 -38.49 55.45 -71.68
N THR A 344 -39.30 54.82 -70.83
CA THR A 344 -40.69 54.49 -71.15
C THR A 344 -41.58 55.73 -71.08
N GLN A 345 -41.38 56.63 -70.10
CA GLN A 345 -42.08 57.92 -70.03
C GLN A 345 -41.75 58.90 -71.17
N THR A 346 -40.53 58.91 -71.72
CA THR A 346 -40.16 59.81 -72.83
C THR A 346 -40.67 59.31 -74.20
N ARG A 347 -41.27 58.11 -74.25
CA ARG A 347 -41.76 57.47 -75.48
C ARG A 347 -43.28 57.58 -75.65
N GLU A 348 -43.97 58.12 -74.64
CA GLU A 348 -45.34 58.64 -74.69
C GLU A 348 -45.30 60.15 -74.96
#